data_AF-A0A084A5P3-F1
#
_entry.id   AF-A0A084A5P3-F1
#
_cell.length_a   1.000
_cell.length_b   1.000
_cell.length_c   1.000
_cell.angle_alpha   90.00
_cell.angle_beta   90.00
_cell.angle_gamma   90.00
#
_symmetry.space_group_name_H-M   'P 1'
#
loop_
_entity.id
_entity.type
_entity.pdbx_description
1 polymer ?
#
loop_
_entity_poly.entity_id
_entity_poly.type
_entity_poly.pdbx_seq_one_letter_code
_entity_poly.pdbx_strand_id
1 'polypeptide(L)' 'MRKARFTEHQIIAVLKSVEAGGSVKYACISG' A
#
# COMPACT_ATOMS: atom_id res chain seq x y z
N MET A 1 -9.08 -14.95 -8.05
CA MET A 1 -8.49 -13.64 -7.71
C MET A 1 -8.07 -13.66 -6.24
N ARG A 2 -6.78 -13.48 -5.95
CA ARG A 2 -6.26 -13.49 -4.57
C ARG A 2 -6.27 -12.04 -4.09
N LYS A 3 -7.20 -11.66 -3.20
CA LYS A 3 -7.17 -10.32 -2.61
C LYS A 3 -6.04 -10.28 -1.58
N ALA A 4 -5.07 -9.39 -1.79
CA ALA A 4 -4.08 -9.09 -0.77
C ALA A 4 -4.80 -8.46 0.43
N ARG A 5 -4.60 -9.04 1.62
CA ARG A 5 -5.23 -8.60 2.85
C ARG A 5 -4.20 -7.75 3.60
N PHE A 6 -4.33 -6.43 3.46
CA PHE A 6 -3.47 -5.48 4.15
C PHE A 6 -3.94 -5.25 5.58
N THR A 7 -3.00 -4.98 6.48
CA THR A 7 -3.31 -4.50 7.83
C THR A 7 -3.64 -3.01 7.79
N GLU A 8 -4.34 -2.51 8.80
CA GLU A 8 -4.64 -1.08 8.92
C GLU A 8 -3.38 -0.21 8.84
N HIS A 9 -2.30 -0.65 9.50
CA HIS A 9 -0.99 0.00 9.43
C HIS A 9 -0.42 0.05 8.00
N GLN A 10 -0.54 -1.04 7.23
CA GLN A 10 -0.12 -1.08 5.82
C GLN A 10 -0.96 -0.11 4.99
N ILE A 11 -2.27 -0.05 5.21
CA ILE A 11 -3.17 0.86 4.48
C ILE A 11 -2.79 2.33 4.76
N ILE A 12 -2.58 2.69 6.04
CA ILE A 12 -2.18 4.05 6.44
C ILE A 12 -0.82 4.42 5.86
N ALA A 13 0.15 3.49 5.88
CA ALA A 13 1.48 3.73 5.31
C ALA A 13 1.41 4.01 3.81
N VAL A 14 0.61 3.23 3.07
CA VAL A 14 0.41 3.42 1.63
C VAL A 14 -0.26 4.75 1.34
N LEU A 15 -1.33 5.09 2.06
CA LEU A 15 -2.02 6.38 1.92
C LEU A 15 -1.06 7.55 2.14
N LYS A 16 -0.30 7.51 3.24
CA LYS A 16 0.71 8.54 3.55
C LYS A 16 1.78 8.65 2.47
N SER A 17 2.26 7.52 1.95
CA SER A 17 3.22 7.50 0.85
C SER A 17 2.64 8.11 -0.43
N VAL A 18 1.35 7.88 -0.74
CA VAL A 18 0.68 8.46 -1.91
C VAL A 18 0.46 9.96 -1.74
N GLU A 19 0.04 10.42 -0.56
CA GLU A 19 -0.11 11.84 -0.24
C GLU A 19 1.21 12.60 -0.34
N ALA A 20 2.34 11.95 -0.02
CA ALA A 20 3.69 12.49 -0.21
C ALA A 20 4.19 12.46 -1.67
N GLY A 21 3.34 12.11 -2.64
CA GLY A 21 3.70 12.01 -4.06
C GLY A 21 4.27 10.66 -4.50
N GLY A 22 4.24 9.65 -3.62
CA GLY A 22 4.66 8.28 -3.92
C GLY A 22 3.66 7.51 -4.78
N SER A 23 4.15 6.51 -5.51
CA SER A 23 3.33 5.68 -6.40
C SER A 23 2.89 4.38 -5.72
N VAL A 24 1.60 4.04 -5.82
CA VAL A 24 0.97 2.82 -5.28
C VAL A 24 1.67 1.52 -5.76
N LYS A 25 2.44 1.59 -6.86
CA LYS A 25 3.11 0.44 -7.48
C LYS A 25 4.08 -0.31 -6.54
N TYR A 26 4.66 0.34 -5.53
CA TYR A 26 5.59 -0.30 -4.59
C TYR A 26 4.90 -1.11 -3.49
N ALA A 27 3.66 -0.76 -3.13
CA ALA A 27 2.95 -1.37 -2.01
C ALA A 27 2.42 -2.77 -2.29
N CYS A 28 2.26 -3.12 -3.57
CA CYS A 28 1.63 -4.36 -4.01
C CYS A 28 2.63 -5.45 -4.43
N ILE A 29 3.95 -5.19 -4.39
CA ILE A 29 4.99 -6.06 -4.95
C ILE A 29 5.81 -6.82 -3.90
N SER A 30 5.69 -6.50 -2.61
CA SER A 30 6.40 -7.19 -1.52
C SER A 30 5.58 -8.30 -0.84
N GLY A 31 4.56 -8.85 -1.49
CA GLY A 31 3.72 -9.93 -0.96
C GLY A 31 3.52 -11.07 -1.94
#